data_AF-A0A3D9CAF9-F1
#
_entry.id   AF-A0A3D9CAF9-F1
#
_cell.length_a   1.000
_cell.length_b   1.000
_cell.length_c   1.000
_cell.angle_alpha   90.00
_cell.angle_beta   90.00
_cell.angle_gamma   90.00
#
_symmetry.space_group_name_H-M   'P 1'
#
loop_
_entity.id
_entity.type
_entity.pdbx_description
1 polymer ?
#
loop_
_entity_poly.entity_id
_entity_poly.type
_entity_poly.pdbx_seq_one_letter_code
_entity_poly.pdbx_strand_id
1 'polypeptide(L)'
;MKKMKKIYWILIVIFFTISCSKSKIQEKTELNKIVNVVLKYESNRNSLKENIYLINPELLKLKIYTPSLKEMLGEEPGPPPSFNKSVVRLLDLRHRKSQERKSDSLKLLQQNQYIFDTLKVDDKINPNIKLANKEEINNRIELYQFSNPVYFNDGFAYIELKYNDTSFGIGFAYLLEKQKNGEWMVKKMLNTFIT
;
A
#
# COMPACT_ATOMS: atom_id res chain seq x y z
N MET A 1 11.68 -40.33 -27.13
CA MET A 1 11.97 -38.87 -27.00
C MET A 1 10.74 -37.98 -26.73
N LYS A 2 9.58 -38.16 -27.38
CA LYS A 2 8.36 -37.34 -27.14
C LYS A 2 7.78 -37.42 -25.72
N LYS A 3 7.82 -38.59 -25.05
CA LYS A 3 7.33 -38.77 -23.66
C LYS A 3 8.16 -38.01 -22.61
N MET A 4 9.49 -37.99 -22.73
CA MET A 4 10.37 -37.24 -21.81
C MET A 4 10.18 -35.72 -21.95
N LYS A 5 9.97 -35.20 -23.16
CA LYS A 5 9.64 -33.78 -23.38
C LYS A 5 8.31 -33.40 -22.70
N LYS A 6 7.27 -34.24 -22.76
CA LYS A 6 5.98 -33.97 -22.08
C LYS A 6 6.13 -33.88 -20.56
N ILE A 7 6.91 -34.76 -19.94
CA ILE A 7 7.14 -34.75 -18.48
C ILE A 7 7.91 -33.48 -18.06
N TYR A 8 8.90 -33.07 -18.84
CA TYR A 8 9.66 -31.84 -18.58
C TYR A 8 8.78 -30.58 -18.64
N TRP A 9 7.88 -30.49 -19.63
CA TRP A 9 6.90 -29.39 -19.71
C TRP A 9 5.92 -29.37 -18.54
N ILE A 10 5.46 -30.53 -18.07
CA ILE A 10 4.59 -30.65 -16.88
C ILE A 10 5.32 -30.16 -15.63
N LEU A 11 6.58 -30.55 -15.44
CA LEU A 11 7.40 -30.11 -14.29
C LEU A 11 7.66 -28.60 -14.31
N ILE A 12 7.92 -28.02 -15.48
CA ILE A 12 8.06 -26.57 -15.65
C ILE A 12 6.76 -25.84 -15.23
N VAL A 13 5.60 -26.29 -15.72
CA VAL A 13 4.31 -25.68 -15.38
C VAL A 13 4.02 -25.78 -13.88
N ILE A 14 4.28 -26.93 -13.25
CA ILE A 14 4.13 -27.12 -11.80
C ILE A 14 5.08 -26.20 -11.01
N PHE A 15 6.33 -26.06 -11.46
CA PHE A 15 7.29 -25.17 -10.79
C PHE A 15 6.86 -23.70 -10.87
N PHE A 16 6.39 -23.25 -12.02
CA PHE A 16 5.87 -21.89 -12.19
C PHE A 16 4.61 -21.62 -11.36
N THR A 17 3.68 -22.58 -11.25
CA THR A 17 2.47 -22.40 -10.43
C THR A 17 2.77 -22.36 -8.93
N ILE A 18 3.69 -23.20 -8.43
CA ILE A 18 4.11 -23.22 -7.02
C ILE A 18 4.89 -21.94 -6.66
N SER A 19 5.76 -21.45 -7.55
CA SER A 19 6.51 -20.22 -7.29
C SER A 19 5.60 -18.98 -7.26
N CYS A 20 4.62 -18.92 -8.16
CA CYS A 20 3.65 -17.81 -8.20
C CYS A 20 2.72 -17.80 -6.98
N SER A 21 2.31 -18.98 -6.46
CA SER A 21 1.44 -19.05 -5.29
C SER A 21 2.16 -18.61 -4.00
N LYS A 22 3.44 -18.96 -3.84
CA LYS A 22 4.26 -18.51 -2.70
C LYS A 22 4.43 -17.00 -2.67
N SER A 23 4.65 -16.34 -3.82
CA SER A 23 4.79 -14.87 -3.85
C SER A 23 3.50 -14.18 -3.44
N LYS A 24 2.33 -14.66 -3.93
CA LYS A 24 1.02 -14.08 -3.56
C LYS A 24 0.70 -14.23 -2.08
N ILE A 25 1.07 -15.35 -1.46
CA ILE A 25 0.88 -15.55 -0.02
C ILE A 25 1.78 -14.57 0.76
N GLN A 26 3.04 -14.48 0.37
CA GLN A 26 4.01 -13.59 1.01
C GLN A 26 3.57 -12.13 0.93
N GLU A 27 3.13 -11.65 -0.24
CA GLU A 27 2.64 -10.29 -0.41
C GLU A 27 1.38 -9.98 0.42
N LYS A 28 0.46 -10.94 0.58
CA LYS A 28 -0.71 -10.79 1.47
C LYS A 28 -0.31 -10.67 2.94
N THR A 29 0.66 -11.49 3.37
CA THR A 29 1.20 -11.40 4.73
C THR A 29 1.90 -10.05 4.94
N GLU A 30 2.65 -9.57 3.95
CA GLU A 30 3.31 -8.26 4.02
C GLU A 30 2.31 -7.11 4.08
N LEU A 31 1.23 -7.15 3.28
CA LEU A 31 0.14 -6.18 3.36
C LEU A 31 -0.47 -6.15 4.76
N ASN A 32 -0.77 -7.31 5.35
CA ASN A 32 -1.32 -7.41 6.69
C ASN A 32 -0.38 -6.81 7.75
N LYS A 33 0.93 -7.04 7.65
CA LYS A 33 1.92 -6.43 8.54
C LYS A 33 1.98 -4.90 8.39
N ILE A 34 1.91 -4.38 7.17
CA ILE A 34 1.90 -2.93 6.91
C ILE A 34 0.65 -2.30 7.50
N VAL A 35 -0.54 -2.88 7.25
CA VAL A 35 -1.79 -2.40 7.83
C VAL A 35 -1.72 -2.40 9.36
N ASN A 36 -1.20 -3.49 9.96
CA ASN A 36 -1.06 -3.60 11.41
C ASN A 36 -0.25 -2.46 12.02
N VAL A 37 0.94 -2.18 11.46
CA VAL A 37 1.81 -1.14 12.03
C VAL A 37 1.22 0.26 11.85
N VAL A 38 0.50 0.53 10.76
CA VAL A 38 -0.18 1.81 10.57
C VAL A 38 -1.29 1.99 11.60
N LEU A 39 -2.13 0.97 11.83
CA LEU A 39 -3.20 1.03 12.83
C LEU A 39 -2.65 1.20 14.24
N LYS A 40 -1.60 0.45 14.61
CA LYS A 40 -0.92 0.62 15.91
C LYS A 40 -0.36 2.02 16.08
N TYR A 41 0.26 2.57 15.04
CA TYR A 41 0.77 3.94 15.06
C TYR A 41 -0.36 4.95 15.31
N GLU A 42 -1.49 4.82 14.61
CA GLU A 42 -2.65 5.69 14.79
C GLU A 42 -3.32 5.53 16.16
N SER A 43 -3.41 4.31 16.70
CA SER A 43 -3.92 4.06 18.05
C SER A 43 -3.10 4.78 19.11
N ASN A 44 -1.77 4.63 19.03
CA ASN A 44 -0.84 5.24 19.98
C ASN A 44 -0.90 6.77 19.91
N ARG A 45 -0.97 7.32 18.69
CA ARG A 45 -1.06 8.77 18.46
C ARG A 45 -2.33 9.37 19.05
N ASN A 46 -3.46 8.69 18.89
CA ASN A 46 -4.77 9.20 19.33
C ASN A 46 -5.11 8.78 20.78
N SER A 47 -4.18 8.13 21.50
CA SER A 47 -4.41 7.55 22.84
C SER A 47 -5.65 6.65 22.92
N LEU A 48 -6.03 6.05 21.80
CA LEU A 48 -7.14 5.12 21.74
C LEU A 48 -6.66 3.76 22.27
N LYS A 49 -7.41 3.17 23.22
CA LYS A 49 -7.24 1.75 23.55
C LYS A 49 -7.51 0.92 22.30
N GLU A 50 -6.92 -0.28 22.21
CA GLU A 50 -7.10 -1.20 21.08
C GLU A 50 -8.58 -1.48 20.82
N ASN A 51 -9.19 -0.66 19.95
CA ASN A 51 -10.56 -0.81 19.49
C ASN A 51 -10.58 -1.73 18.27
N ILE A 52 -11.73 -2.34 18.01
CA ILE A 52 -11.97 -3.04 16.76
C ILE A 52 -12.00 -1.99 15.64
N TYR A 53 -11.07 -2.06 14.70
CA TYR A 53 -11.02 -1.19 13.53
C TYR A 53 -11.98 -1.69 12.45
N LEU A 54 -12.94 -0.87 12.07
CA LEU A 54 -13.82 -1.14 10.93
C LEU A 54 -13.12 -0.74 9.63
N ILE A 55 -12.79 -1.72 8.78
CA ILE A 55 -12.01 -1.49 7.57
C ILE A 55 -12.81 -1.83 6.33
N ASN A 56 -12.83 -0.91 5.36
CA ASN A 56 -13.31 -1.20 4.02
C ASN A 56 -12.39 -2.27 3.38
N PRO A 57 -12.92 -3.44 2.99
CA PRO A 57 -12.13 -4.48 2.34
C PRO A 57 -11.55 -4.05 1.00
N GLU A 58 -12.13 -3.06 0.30
CA GLU A 58 -11.63 -2.57 -0.98
C GLU A 58 -10.47 -1.59 -0.82
N LEU A 59 -9.36 -1.89 -1.49
CA LEU A 59 -8.15 -1.06 -1.45
C LEU A 59 -8.20 0.05 -2.48
N LEU A 60 -7.82 1.26 -2.06
CA LEU A 60 -7.65 2.39 -2.96
C LEU A 60 -6.47 2.13 -3.91
N LYS A 61 -6.69 2.36 -5.19
CA LYS A 61 -5.67 2.17 -6.23
C LYS A 61 -4.86 3.45 -6.37
N LEU A 62 -3.73 3.50 -5.66
CA LEU A 62 -2.80 4.61 -5.79
C LEU A 62 -2.13 4.54 -7.17
N LYS A 63 -2.33 5.56 -8.01
CA LYS A 63 -1.65 5.65 -9.32
C LYS A 63 -0.45 6.56 -9.21
N ILE A 64 0.70 6.08 -9.66
CA ILE A 64 1.94 6.83 -9.68
C ILE A 64 2.15 7.39 -11.09
N TYR A 65 2.30 8.70 -11.19
CA TYR A 65 2.48 9.37 -12.48
C TYR A 65 3.79 10.15 -12.53
N THR A 66 4.25 10.40 -13.76
CA THR A 66 5.35 11.34 -14.01
C THR A 66 4.76 12.74 -14.14
N PRO A 67 5.14 13.70 -13.28
CA PRO A 67 4.64 15.07 -13.41
C PRO A 67 5.09 15.70 -14.72
N SER A 68 4.26 16.58 -15.27
CA SER A 68 4.61 17.43 -16.41
C SER A 68 5.70 18.44 -16.03
N LEU A 69 6.37 19.00 -17.04
CA LEU A 69 7.38 20.05 -16.81
C LEU A 69 6.77 21.26 -16.08
N LYS A 70 5.55 21.65 -16.42
CA LYS A 70 4.81 22.74 -15.76
C LYS A 70 4.64 22.49 -14.27
N GLU A 71 4.20 21.29 -13.89
CA GLU A 71 4.09 20.86 -12.49
C GLU A 71 5.43 20.90 -11.75
N MET A 72 6.50 20.49 -12.42
CA MET A 72 7.85 20.53 -11.84
C MET A 72 8.37 21.96 -11.65
N LEU A 73 7.91 22.90 -12.47
CA LEU A 73 8.22 24.33 -12.39
C LEU A 73 7.32 25.07 -11.39
N GLY A 74 6.40 24.38 -10.72
CA GLY A 74 5.50 24.97 -9.73
C GLY A 74 4.28 25.67 -10.33
N GLU A 75 4.06 25.53 -11.65
CA GLU A 75 2.79 25.91 -12.26
C GLU A 75 1.73 24.92 -11.79
N GLU A 76 0.53 25.42 -11.43
CA GLU A 76 -0.55 24.57 -10.94
C GLU A 76 -0.90 23.51 -11.98
N PRO A 77 -0.67 22.21 -11.70
CA PRO A 77 -1.48 21.21 -12.39
C PRO A 77 -2.94 21.50 -12.06
N GLY A 78 -3.83 21.26 -13.04
CA GLY A 78 -5.22 21.00 -12.69
C GLY A 78 -5.29 19.94 -11.57
N PRO A 79 -6.28 20.00 -10.67
CA PRO A 79 -6.31 19.15 -9.49
C PRO A 79 -6.07 17.69 -9.91
N PRO A 80 -5.06 17.02 -9.34
CA PRO A 80 -4.79 15.64 -9.72
C PRO A 80 -6.04 14.82 -9.42
N PRO A 81 -6.36 13.80 -10.25
CA PRO A 81 -7.39 12.85 -9.88
C PRO A 81 -7.12 12.32 -8.48
N SER A 82 -8.17 12.21 -7.68
CA SER A 82 -8.07 11.69 -6.31
C SER A 82 -7.27 10.38 -6.29
N PHE A 83 -6.34 10.26 -5.33
CA PHE A 83 -5.46 9.10 -5.15
C PHE A 83 -4.40 8.86 -6.25
N ASN A 84 -3.96 9.92 -6.93
CA ASN A 84 -2.75 9.91 -7.75
C ASN A 84 -1.55 10.55 -7.01
N LYS A 85 -0.34 10.01 -7.21
CA LYS A 85 0.91 10.56 -6.66
C LYS A 85 1.97 10.75 -7.73
N SER A 86 2.58 11.94 -7.70
CA SER A 86 3.77 12.21 -8.47
C SER A 86 4.93 11.36 -7.98
N VAL A 87 5.61 10.69 -8.92
CA VAL A 87 6.83 9.92 -8.64
C VAL A 87 7.90 10.80 -7.98
N VAL A 88 8.00 12.08 -8.40
CA VAL A 88 8.97 13.03 -7.84
C VAL A 88 8.68 13.28 -6.36
N ARG A 89 7.40 13.52 -6.00
CA ARG A 89 7.01 13.72 -4.60
C ARG A 89 7.34 12.49 -3.75
N LEU A 90 7.09 11.27 -4.23
CA LEU A 90 7.43 10.04 -3.52
C LEU A 90 8.94 9.89 -3.31
N LEU A 91 9.75 10.25 -4.31
CA LEU A 91 11.21 10.20 -4.21
C LEU A 91 11.76 11.24 -3.23
N ASP A 92 11.17 12.44 -3.19
CA ASP A 92 11.54 13.50 -2.27
C ASP A 92 11.24 13.16 -0.80
N LEU A 93 10.28 12.26 -0.54
CA LEU A 93 10.02 11.77 0.82
C LEU A 93 11.18 10.96 1.41
N ARG A 94 12.01 10.34 0.56
CA ARG A 94 13.04 9.39 0.97
C ARG A 94 14.45 9.91 0.74
N HIS A 95 14.71 10.55 -0.38
CA HIS A 95 16.07 10.65 -0.91
C HIS A 95 16.66 12.05 -0.92
N ARG A 96 17.93 12.15 -0.49
CA ARG A 96 18.82 13.27 -0.82
C ARG A 96 19.85 12.92 -1.92
N LYS A 97 20.07 11.63 -2.24
CA LYS A 97 21.11 11.16 -3.17
C LYS A 97 20.53 10.70 -4.52
N SER A 98 21.17 11.03 -5.65
CA SER A 98 20.56 10.92 -6.99
C SER A 98 20.52 9.51 -7.60
N GLN A 99 21.43 8.61 -7.22
CA GLN A 99 21.53 7.28 -7.82
C GLN A 99 20.44 6.32 -7.31
N GLU A 100 20.12 6.40 -6.01
CA GLU A 100 19.00 5.68 -5.39
C GLU A 100 17.67 6.15 -6.00
N ARG A 101 17.52 7.47 -6.23
CA ARG A 101 16.34 8.06 -6.90
C ARG A 101 16.04 7.42 -8.25
N LYS A 102 17.04 7.20 -9.12
CA LYS A 102 16.82 6.62 -10.46
C LYS A 102 16.26 5.20 -10.42
N SER A 103 16.79 4.36 -9.53
CA SER A 103 16.34 2.97 -9.38
C SER A 103 14.89 2.89 -8.89
N ASP A 104 14.54 3.75 -7.94
CA ASP A 104 13.18 3.81 -7.41
C ASP A 104 12.18 4.38 -8.42
N SER A 105 12.54 5.40 -9.21
CA SER A 105 11.65 5.97 -10.23
C SER A 105 11.05 4.90 -11.14
N LEU A 106 11.89 3.98 -11.65
CA LEU A 106 11.44 2.94 -12.57
C LEU A 106 10.50 1.95 -11.88
N LYS A 107 10.86 1.50 -10.67
CA LYS A 107 10.03 0.57 -9.89
C LYS A 107 8.67 1.17 -9.53
N LEU A 108 8.65 2.43 -9.10
CA LEU A 108 7.44 3.15 -8.75
C LEU A 108 6.49 3.27 -9.97
N LEU A 109 7.02 3.59 -11.15
CA LEU A 109 6.20 3.68 -12.36
C LEU A 109 5.67 2.32 -12.85
N GLN A 110 6.45 1.24 -12.66
CA GLN A 110 6.04 -0.12 -13.00
C GLN A 110 4.95 -0.66 -12.07
N GLN A 111 4.85 -0.12 -10.86
CA GLN A 111 3.88 -0.56 -9.85
C GLN A 111 2.44 -0.12 -10.12
N ASN A 112 2.17 0.68 -11.16
CA ASN A 112 0.80 1.00 -11.58
C ASN A 112 -0.07 -0.22 -11.93
N GLN A 113 0.53 -1.41 -12.05
CA GLN A 113 -0.13 -2.70 -12.29
C GLN A 113 -0.54 -3.44 -11.00
N TYR A 114 -0.90 -2.73 -9.92
CA TYR A 114 -1.15 -3.31 -8.59
C TYR A 114 -2.07 -4.55 -8.55
N ILE A 115 -1.78 -5.40 -7.56
CA ILE A 115 -2.13 -6.82 -7.49
C ILE A 115 -3.31 -7.10 -6.55
N PHE A 116 -3.68 -6.15 -5.67
CA PHE A 116 -4.72 -6.34 -4.66
C PHE A 116 -5.90 -5.39 -4.89
N ASP A 117 -7.04 -5.99 -5.25
CA ASP A 117 -8.32 -5.30 -5.22
C ASP A 117 -8.90 -5.26 -3.81
N THR A 118 -8.63 -6.29 -3.00
CA THR A 118 -9.20 -6.44 -1.66
C THR A 118 -8.18 -6.85 -0.59
N LEU A 119 -8.38 -6.33 0.61
CA LEU A 119 -7.72 -6.78 1.83
C LEU A 119 -8.37 -8.07 2.32
N LYS A 120 -7.57 -9.13 2.45
CA LYS A 120 -7.92 -10.33 3.20
C LYS A 120 -7.19 -10.29 4.53
N VAL A 121 -7.93 -10.17 5.62
CA VAL A 121 -7.38 -10.07 6.97
C VAL A 121 -6.77 -11.40 7.38
N ASP A 122 -5.57 -11.34 7.94
CA ASP A 122 -4.95 -12.42 8.68
C ASP A 122 -5.13 -12.16 10.18
N ASP A 123 -6.09 -12.85 10.79
CA ASP A 123 -6.48 -12.61 12.20
C ASP A 123 -5.35 -12.88 13.19
N LYS A 124 -4.31 -13.63 12.79
CA LYS A 124 -3.12 -13.84 13.63
C LYS A 124 -2.26 -12.59 13.72
N ILE A 125 -2.25 -11.78 12.67
CA ILE A 125 -1.50 -10.52 12.60
C ILE A 125 -2.38 -9.36 13.06
N ASN A 126 -3.66 -9.41 12.70
CA ASN A 126 -4.63 -8.33 12.84
C ASN A 126 -5.90 -8.79 13.57
N PRO A 127 -5.81 -9.18 14.86
CA PRO A 127 -6.96 -9.69 15.60
C PRO A 127 -8.06 -8.63 15.83
N ASN A 128 -7.70 -7.35 15.74
CA ASN A 128 -8.58 -6.22 16.04
C ASN A 128 -9.17 -5.57 14.77
N ILE A 129 -9.18 -6.27 13.62
CA ILE A 129 -9.78 -5.75 12.38
C ILE A 129 -11.11 -6.43 12.11
N LYS A 130 -12.16 -5.64 11.90
CA LYS A 130 -13.44 -6.07 11.34
C LYS A 130 -13.57 -5.53 9.91
N LEU A 131 -13.81 -6.42 8.94
CA LEU A 131 -14.12 -5.99 7.57
C LEU A 131 -15.56 -5.49 7.49
N ALA A 132 -15.72 -4.31 6.90
CA ALA A 132 -17.01 -3.65 6.73
C ALA A 132 -17.87 -4.34 5.68
N ASN A 133 -19.17 -4.42 5.94
CA ASN A 133 -20.18 -4.81 4.97
C ASN A 133 -20.63 -3.62 4.09
N LYS A 134 -21.49 -3.88 3.11
CA LYS A 134 -21.97 -2.84 2.17
C LYS A 134 -22.68 -1.67 2.84
N GLU A 135 -23.47 -1.93 3.87
CA GLU A 135 -24.21 -0.90 4.59
C GLU A 135 -23.26 0.00 5.39
N GLU A 136 -22.31 -0.61 6.10
CA GLU A 136 -21.24 0.08 6.84
C GLU A 136 -20.38 0.95 5.90
N ILE A 137 -20.04 0.44 4.72
CA ILE A 137 -19.30 1.18 3.69
C ILE A 137 -20.11 2.37 3.15
N ASN A 138 -21.42 2.22 2.98
CA ASN A 138 -22.29 3.31 2.50
C ASN A 138 -22.45 4.40 3.56
N ASN A 139 -22.55 4.02 4.84
CA ASN A 139 -22.69 4.95 5.95
C ASN A 139 -21.38 5.71 6.25
N ARG A 140 -20.21 5.08 6.03
CA ARG A 140 -18.88 5.68 6.21
C ARG A 140 -18.63 6.24 7.61
N ILE A 141 -19.25 5.67 8.64
CA ILE A 141 -19.04 6.08 10.03
C ILE A 141 -17.90 5.24 10.61
N GLU A 142 -16.91 5.90 11.21
CA GLU A 142 -15.67 5.30 11.76
C GLU A 142 -14.96 4.35 10.76
N LEU A 143 -15.07 4.75 9.48
CA LEU A 143 -14.62 4.15 8.22
C LEU A 143 -13.12 4.19 7.91
N TYR A 144 -12.30 3.18 8.21
CA TYR A 144 -10.94 3.11 7.66
C TYR A 144 -10.89 2.50 6.24
N GLN A 145 -10.11 3.11 5.35
CA GLN A 145 -9.84 2.58 4.01
C GLN A 145 -8.38 2.80 3.62
N PHE A 146 -7.68 1.71 3.32
CA PHE A 146 -6.27 1.72 2.92
C PHE A 146 -6.08 1.78 1.41
N SER A 147 -4.98 2.37 0.97
CA SER A 147 -4.48 2.17 -0.39
C SER A 147 -3.67 0.89 -0.54
N ASN A 148 -3.40 0.51 -1.79
CA ASN A 148 -2.30 -0.39 -2.07
C ASN A 148 -0.96 0.21 -1.59
N PRO A 149 -0.06 -0.60 -1.00
CA PRO A 149 1.26 -0.15 -0.59
C PRO A 149 2.18 -0.01 -1.80
N VAL A 150 2.97 1.06 -1.83
CA VAL A 150 3.98 1.39 -2.84
C VAL A 150 5.37 1.05 -2.35
N TYR A 151 6.01 0.05 -2.96
CA TYR A 151 7.29 -0.46 -2.49
C TYR A 151 8.46 0.18 -3.20
N PHE A 152 9.41 0.67 -2.43
CA PHE A 152 10.70 1.14 -2.93
C PHE A 152 11.73 -0.02 -3.00
N ASN A 153 12.93 0.22 -3.55
CA ASN A 153 13.94 -0.84 -3.77
C ASN A 153 14.71 -1.29 -2.52
N ASP A 154 14.71 -0.53 -1.45
CA ASP A 154 15.55 -0.73 -0.26
C ASP A 154 14.76 -1.15 0.99
N GLY A 155 13.56 -1.70 0.80
CA GLY A 155 12.73 -2.11 1.94
C GLY A 155 11.92 -0.98 2.55
N PHE A 156 11.69 0.12 1.83
CA PHE A 156 10.68 1.11 2.21
C PHE A 156 9.34 0.84 1.52
N ALA A 157 8.25 1.27 2.16
CA ALA A 157 6.91 1.25 1.59
C ALA A 157 6.17 2.57 1.88
N TYR A 158 5.31 2.98 0.97
CA TYR A 158 4.40 4.12 1.13
C TYR A 158 2.96 3.63 1.08
N ILE A 159 2.10 4.08 1.99
CA ILE A 159 0.68 3.70 1.98
C ILE A 159 -0.17 4.90 2.43
N GLU A 160 -1.36 5.03 1.87
CA GLU A 160 -2.35 6.00 2.31
C GLU A 160 -3.46 5.34 3.14
N LEU A 161 -3.97 6.09 4.11
CA LEU A 161 -5.12 5.75 4.93
C LEU A 161 -6.12 6.89 4.84
N LYS A 162 -7.36 6.55 4.52
CA LYS A 162 -8.52 7.42 4.71
C LYS A 162 -9.29 6.94 5.94
N TYR A 163 -9.61 7.86 6.85
CA TYR A 163 -10.50 7.62 7.97
C TYR A 163 -11.73 8.52 7.84
N ASN A 164 -12.93 7.96 7.94
CA ASN A 164 -14.18 8.73 7.94
C ASN A 164 -14.76 8.67 9.35
N ASP A 165 -14.87 9.82 10.01
CA ASP A 165 -15.34 9.85 11.41
C ASP A 165 -16.88 9.83 11.45
N THR A 166 -17.51 10.82 10.82
CA THR A 166 -18.99 10.93 10.68
C THR A 166 -19.41 11.85 9.53
N SER A 167 -18.70 12.97 9.32
CA SER A 167 -19.11 14.05 8.41
C SER A 167 -18.08 14.38 7.32
N PHE A 168 -16.82 14.03 7.55
CA PHE A 168 -15.70 14.27 6.62
C PHE A 168 -14.66 13.15 6.75
N GLY A 169 -13.90 12.96 5.68
CA GLY A 169 -12.78 12.03 5.61
C GLY A 169 -11.46 12.74 5.87
N ILE A 170 -10.62 12.16 6.72
CA ILE A 170 -9.25 12.60 6.98
C ILE A 170 -8.30 11.62 6.28
N GLY A 171 -7.38 12.16 5.49
CA GLY A 171 -6.37 11.39 4.77
C GLY A 171 -4.97 11.59 5.34
N PHE A 172 -4.29 10.48 5.62
CA PHE A 172 -2.88 10.45 5.96
C PHE A 172 -2.12 9.52 5.03
N ALA A 173 -0.82 9.79 4.84
CA ALA A 173 0.12 8.88 4.23
C ALA A 173 1.25 8.54 5.19
N TYR A 174 1.75 7.31 5.07
CA TYR A 174 2.81 6.78 5.90
C TYR A 174 3.94 6.29 5.01
N LEU A 175 5.16 6.71 5.34
CA LEU A 175 6.38 6.09 4.85
C LEU A 175 6.88 5.11 5.91
N LEU A 176 7.04 3.86 5.52
CA LEU A 176 7.47 2.76 6.37
C LEU A 176 8.84 2.25 5.95
N GLU A 177 9.63 1.78 6.91
CA GLU A 177 10.90 1.10 6.69
C GLU A 177 10.83 -0.32 7.26
N LYS A 178 11.26 -1.30 6.47
CA LYS A 178 11.40 -2.69 6.89
C LYS A 178 12.69 -2.85 7.70
N GLN A 179 12.53 -3.29 8.94
CA GLN A 179 13.60 -3.54 9.89
C GLN A 179 14.30 -4.87 9.60
N LYS A 180 15.50 -5.07 10.16
CA LYS A 180 16.30 -6.29 9.95
C LYS A 180 15.60 -7.58 10.40
N ASN A 181 14.71 -7.48 11.39
CA ASN A 181 13.88 -8.60 11.87
C ASN A 181 12.68 -8.91 10.95
N GLY A 182 12.49 -8.14 9.87
CA GLY A 182 11.41 -8.31 8.91
C GLY A 182 10.10 -7.60 9.30
N GLU A 183 10.08 -6.85 10.39
CA GLU A 183 8.94 -6.01 10.79
C GLU A 183 8.97 -4.65 10.10
N TRP A 184 7.83 -3.99 10.03
CA TRP A 184 7.70 -2.64 9.47
C TRP A 184 7.65 -1.61 10.58
N MET A 185 8.17 -0.41 10.32
CA MET A 185 8.12 0.73 11.24
C MET A 185 7.72 2.00 10.49
N VAL A 186 6.77 2.76 11.01
CA VAL A 186 6.42 4.09 10.47
C VAL A 186 7.56 5.07 10.76
N LYS A 187 8.08 5.71 9.70
CA LYS A 187 9.15 6.72 9.78
C LYS A 187 8.66 8.14 9.58
N LYS A 188 7.61 8.29 8.77
CA LYS A 188 7.04 9.60 8.45
C LYS A 188 5.56 9.48 8.24
N MET A 189 4.82 10.45 8.76
CA MET A 189 3.41 10.67 8.48
C MET A 189 3.24 11.99 7.74
N LEU A 190 2.33 12.04 6.78
CA LEU A 190 2.03 13.20 5.95
C LEU A 190 0.52 13.36 5.87
N ASN A 191 0.03 14.59 5.98
CA ASN A 191 -1.36 14.87 5.64
C ASN A 191 -1.51 14.76 4.12
N THR A 192 -2.48 14.00 3.65
CA THR A 192 -2.68 13.82 2.20
C THR A 192 -3.77 14.72 1.72
N PHE A 193 -4.98 14.68 2.28
CA PHE A 193 -6.09 15.62 2.08
C PHE A 193 -7.17 15.44 3.16
N ILE A 194 -8.02 16.46 3.35
CA ILE A 194 -9.34 16.32 4.00
C ILE A 194 -10.36 16.25 2.86
N THR A 195 -11.24 15.25 2.85
CA THR A 195 -12.30 15.08 1.83
C THR A 195 -13.68 15.21 2.44
#